data_AF-A0A3G9GBN3-F1
#
_entry.id   AF-A0A3G9GBN3-F1
#
_cell.length_a   1.000
_cell.length_b   1.000
_cell.length_c   1.000
_cell.angle_alpha   90.00
_cell.angle_beta   90.00
_cell.angle_gamma   90.00
#
_symmetry.space_group_name_H-M   'P 1'
#
loop_
_entity.id
_entity.type
_entity.pdbx_description
1 polymer ?
#
loop_
_entity_poly.entity_id
_entity_poly.type
_entity_poly.pdbx_seq_one_letter_code
_entity_poly.pdbx_strand_id
1 'polypeptide(L)'
;MASALGITFQQVQKYESGHNRISASRLHAAACFLKVPVSDFFEGQDDIAPEGLSESEARIWAFTRTSEGQRLSRYFSQLSTPMRRSVVSVVKALLAEQKE
;
A
#
# COMPACT_ATOMS: atom_id res chain seq x y z
N MET A 1 13.41 10.71 22.01
CA MET A 1 12.18 10.90 21.21
C MET A 1 11.26 11.95 21.81
N ALA A 2 10.81 11.83 23.06
CA ALA A 2 9.92 12.81 23.71
C ALA A 2 10.46 14.26 23.63
N SER A 3 11.73 14.47 24.00
CA SER A 3 12.42 15.77 23.88
C SER A 3 12.51 16.28 22.43
N ALA A 4 12.79 15.39 21.49
CA ALA A 4 12.90 15.72 20.06
C ALA A 4 11.55 16.14 19.44
N LEU A 5 10.43 15.68 20.01
CA LEU A 5 9.08 16.00 19.56
C LEU A 5 8.43 17.12 20.40
N GLY A 6 9.13 17.66 21.39
CA GLY A 6 8.59 18.67 22.31
C GLY A 6 7.37 18.17 23.10
N ILE A 7 7.35 16.88 23.48
CA ILE A 7 6.25 16.25 24.22
C ILE A 7 6.75 15.52 25.45
N THR A 8 5.80 15.21 26.35
CA THR A 8 6.08 14.40 27.53
C THR A 8 6.32 12.94 27.15
N PHE A 9 7.07 12.22 27.98
CA PHE A 9 7.30 10.78 27.81
C PHE A 9 5.98 9.99 27.83
N GLN A 10 5.06 10.34 28.73
CA GLN A 10 3.72 9.75 28.76
C GLN A 10 2.96 9.96 27.45
N GLN A 11 3.15 11.10 26.77
CA GLN A 11 2.50 11.33 25.48
C GLN A 11 3.08 10.42 24.38
N VAL A 12 4.38 10.15 24.40
CA VAL A 12 4.99 9.15 23.51
C VAL A 12 4.38 7.77 23.76
N GLN A 13 4.27 7.35 25.02
CA GLN A 13 3.62 6.08 25.36
C GLN A 13 2.15 6.01 24.89
N LYS A 14 1.41 7.12 24.96
CA LYS A 14 0.05 7.20 24.41
C LYS A 14 0.01 7.10 22.88
N TYR A 15 1.05 7.53 22.17
CA TYR A 15 1.18 7.31 20.73
C TYR A 15 1.53 5.87 20.41
N GLU A 16 2.49 5.28 21.12
CA GLU A 16 2.92 3.89 20.95
C GLU A 16 1.79 2.89 21.23
N SER A 17 0.98 3.16 22.26
CA SER A 17 -0.17 2.32 22.63
C SER A 17 -1.44 2.60 21.81
N GLY A 18 -1.39 3.53 20.84
CA GLY A 18 -2.54 3.90 20.00
C GLY A 18 -3.69 4.61 20.72
N HIS A 19 -3.56 4.91 22.02
CA HIS A 19 -4.59 5.64 22.78
C HIS A 19 -4.80 7.07 22.27
N ASN A 20 -3.74 7.70 21.76
CA ASN A 20 -3.79 9.03 21.16
C ASN A 20 -3.38 8.98 19.68
N ARG A 21 -4.13 9.71 18.84
CA ARG A 21 -3.70 10.00 17.47
C ARG A 21 -2.52 10.96 17.45
N ILE A 22 -1.61 10.74 16.51
CA ILE A 22 -0.49 11.63 16.21
C ILE A 22 -0.83 12.49 14.98
N SER A 23 -0.51 13.79 15.02
CA SER A 23 -0.70 14.66 13.86
C SER A 23 0.37 14.38 12.79
N ALA A 24 0.05 14.64 11.52
CA ALA A 24 0.98 14.41 10.41
C ALA A 24 2.33 15.14 10.61
N SER A 25 2.31 16.39 11.08
CA SER A 25 3.52 17.16 11.37
C SER A 25 4.40 16.49 12.44
N ARG A 26 3.79 15.93 13.49
CA ARG A 26 4.54 15.21 14.55
C ARG A 26 5.05 13.86 14.09
N LEU A 27 4.26 13.14 13.29
CA LEU A 27 4.69 11.88 12.70
C LEU A 27 5.91 12.09 11.78
N HIS A 28 5.88 13.14 10.96
CA HIS A 28 7.02 13.53 10.13
C HIS A 28 8.26 13.88 10.98
N ALA A 29 8.10 14.68 12.04
CA ALA A 29 9.21 14.98 12.95
C ALA A 29 9.78 13.72 13.63
N ALA A 30 8.93 12.74 13.95
CA ALA A 30 9.34 11.46 14.51
C ALA A 30 10.16 10.65 13.49
N ALA A 31 9.70 10.58 12.24
CA ALA A 31 10.42 9.93 11.15
C ALA A 31 11.81 10.56 10.92
N CYS A 32 11.90 11.88 10.88
CA CYS A 32 13.19 12.58 10.77
C CYS A 32 14.12 12.27 11.95
N PHE A 33 13.60 12.26 13.17
CA PHE A 33 14.39 11.96 14.37
C PHE A 33 14.90 10.50 14.38
N LEU A 34 14.05 9.55 13.99
CA LEU A 34 14.38 8.13 13.90
C LEU A 34 15.20 7.79 12.65
N LYS A 35 15.34 8.73 11.70
CA LYS A 35 16.04 8.57 10.42
C LYS A 35 15.47 7.43 9.57
N VAL A 36 14.15 7.29 9.60
CA VAL A 36 13.40 6.33 8.78
C VAL A 36 12.43 7.08 7.86
N PRO A 37 12.09 6.52 6.68
CA PRO A 37 10.95 7.00 5.91
C PRO A 37 9.66 7.02 6.74
N VAL A 38 8.78 8.00 6.49
CA VAL A 38 7.49 8.07 7.19
C VAL A 38 6.61 6.85 6.94
N SER A 39 6.82 6.16 5.80
CA SER A 39 6.15 4.91 5.42
C SER A 39 6.37 3.78 6.42
N ASP A 40 7.51 3.76 7.12
CA ASP A 40 7.85 2.67 8.05
C ASP A 40 6.91 2.62 9.25
N PHE A 41 6.24 3.73 9.60
CA PHE A 41 5.20 3.77 10.63
C PHE A 41 3.87 3.14 10.19
N PHE A 42 3.74 2.81 8.90
CA PHE A 42 2.57 2.20 8.29
C PHE A 42 2.87 0.78 7.77
N GLU A 43 4.02 0.22 8.09
CA GLU A 43 4.38 -1.15 7.72
C GLU A 43 3.31 -2.13 8.27
N GLY A 44 2.79 -3.00 7.40
CA GLY A 44 1.67 -3.90 7.71
C GLY A 44 0.26 -3.30 7.53
N GLN A 45 0.12 -1.99 7.28
CA GLN A 45 -1.16 -1.42 6.80
C GLN A 45 -1.36 -1.59 5.30
N ASP A 46 -0.31 -1.97 4.56
CA ASP A 46 -0.43 -2.31 3.15
C ASP A 46 -1.41 -3.45 2.90
N ASP A 47 -1.73 -4.30 3.89
CA ASP A 47 -2.71 -5.37 3.78
C ASP A 47 -4.16 -4.92 4.06
N ILE A 48 -4.39 -3.63 4.32
CA ILE A 48 -5.74 -3.09 4.51
C ILE A 48 -6.19 -2.44 3.20
N ALA A 49 -7.29 -2.96 2.64
CA ALA A 49 -7.91 -2.35 1.47
C ALA A 49 -8.31 -0.90 1.78
N PRO A 50 -7.99 0.07 0.90
CA PRO A 50 -8.49 1.43 1.04
C PRO A 50 -10.00 1.43 1.28
N GLU A 51 -10.45 2.24 2.24
CA GLU A 51 -11.87 2.42 2.47
C GLU A 51 -12.51 3.08 1.23
N GLY A 52 -13.71 2.64 0.87
CA GLY A 52 -14.48 3.21 -0.24
C GLY A 52 -14.18 2.65 -1.63
N LEU A 53 -13.37 1.58 -1.75
CA LEU A 53 -13.24 0.86 -3.02
C LEU A 53 -14.56 0.19 -3.42
N SER A 54 -14.91 0.28 -4.70
CA SER A 54 -15.93 -0.59 -5.29
C SER A 54 -15.50 -2.06 -5.24
N GLU A 55 -16.45 -2.98 -5.41
CA GLU A 55 -16.17 -4.43 -5.41
C GLU A 55 -15.12 -4.82 -6.49
N SER A 56 -15.18 -4.18 -7.66
CA SER A 56 -14.20 -4.41 -8.72
C SER A 56 -12.80 -3.91 -8.34
N GLU A 57 -12.72 -2.73 -7.73
CA GLU A 57 -11.44 -2.17 -7.30
C GLU A 57 -10.85 -2.97 -6.15
N ALA A 58 -11.67 -3.45 -5.21
CA ALA A 58 -11.24 -4.33 -4.12
C ALA A 58 -10.67 -5.65 -4.67
N ARG A 59 -11.30 -6.26 -5.69
CA ARG A 59 -10.76 -7.45 -6.36
C ARG A 59 -9.40 -7.20 -7.01
N ILE A 60 -9.24 -6.07 -7.71
CA ILE A 60 -7.96 -5.69 -8.33
C ILE A 60 -6.90 -5.45 -7.26
N TRP A 61 -7.25 -4.73 -6.20
CA TRP A 61 -6.36 -4.42 -5.08
C TRP A 61 -5.88 -5.68 -4.35
N ALA A 62 -6.76 -6.67 -4.16
CA ALA A 62 -6.40 -7.95 -3.57
C ALA A 62 -5.51 -8.76 -4.53
N PHE A 63 -5.83 -8.77 -5.83
CA PHE A 63 -5.04 -9.46 -6.84
C PHE A 63 -3.60 -8.93 -6.93
N THR A 64 -3.38 -7.61 -6.89
CA THR A 64 -2.01 -7.04 -6.98
C THR A 64 -1.10 -7.45 -5.83
N ARG A 65 -1.67 -7.93 -4.71
CA ARG A 65 -0.93 -8.45 -3.55
C ARG A 65 -0.62 -9.92 -3.62
N THR A 66 -1.25 -10.68 -4.52
CA THR A 66 -0.88 -12.08 -4.71
C THR A 66 0.49 -12.19 -5.39
N SER A 67 1.15 -13.33 -5.21
CA SER A 67 2.42 -13.62 -5.90
C SER A 67 2.28 -13.54 -7.42
N GLU A 68 1.12 -13.94 -7.95
CA GLU A 68 0.77 -13.86 -9.36
C GLU A 68 0.60 -12.41 -9.82
N GLY A 69 -0.13 -11.58 -9.09
CA GLY A 69 -0.34 -10.17 -9.43
C GLY A 69 0.96 -9.36 -9.39
N GLN A 70 1.83 -9.62 -8.42
CA GLN A 70 3.15 -9.00 -8.34
C GLN A 70 4.05 -9.42 -9.51
N ARG A 71 4.06 -10.72 -9.83
CA ARG A 71 4.85 -11.28 -10.95
C ARG A 71 4.37 -10.74 -12.30
N LEU A 72 3.05 -10.71 -12.52
CA LEU A 72 2.44 -10.14 -13.71
C LEU A 72 2.81 -8.67 -13.85
N SER A 73 2.62 -7.86 -12.80
CA SER A 73 2.94 -6.43 -12.81
C SER A 73 4.40 -6.16 -13.16
N ARG A 74 5.32 -6.96 -12.61
CA ARG A 74 6.77 -6.85 -12.88
C ARG A 74 7.14 -7.13 -14.33
N TYR A 75 6.57 -8.16 -14.95
CA TYR A 75 6.88 -8.47 -16.35
C TYR A 75 6.12 -7.55 -17.31
N PHE A 76 4.86 -7.25 -17.00
CA PHE A 76 4.01 -6.39 -17.82
C PHE A 76 4.55 -4.95 -17.90
N SER A 77 5.20 -4.44 -16.85
CA SER A 77 5.80 -3.10 -16.86
C SER A 77 7.00 -2.96 -17.81
N GLN A 78 7.69 -4.06 -18.14
CA GLN A 78 8.83 -4.09 -19.06
C GLN A 78 8.40 -4.13 -20.53
N LEU A 79 7.12 -4.41 -20.79
CA LEU A 79 6.59 -4.55 -22.15
C LEU A 79 6.33 -3.19 -22.80
N SER A 80 6.57 -3.12 -24.12
CA SER A 80 6.16 -1.99 -24.94
C SER A 80 4.63 -1.86 -24.97
N THR A 81 4.12 -0.66 -25.24
CA THR A 81 2.68 -0.39 -25.31
C THR A 81 1.92 -1.31 -26.28
N PRO A 82 2.42 -1.60 -27.50
CA PRO A 82 1.77 -2.55 -28.40
C PRO A 82 1.69 -3.96 -27.81
N MET A 83 2.76 -4.41 -27.15
CA MET A 83 2.82 -5.75 -26.55
C MET A 83 1.87 -5.87 -25.34
N ARG A 84 1.78 -4.83 -24.50
CA ARG A 84 0.80 -4.75 -23.41
C ARG A 84 -0.64 -4.88 -23.93
N ARG A 85 -0.97 -4.21 -25.04
CA ARG A 85 -2.30 -4.32 -25.69
C ARG A 85 -2.57 -5.74 -26.20
N SER A 86 -1.57 -6.37 -26.81
CA SER A 86 -1.68 -7.76 -27.29
C SER A 86 -1.94 -8.74 -26.15
N VAL A 87 -1.19 -8.63 -25.04
CA VAL A 87 -1.40 -9.47 -23.84
C VAL A 87 -2.81 -9.29 -23.28
N VAL A 88 -3.31 -8.05 -23.18
CA VAL A 88 -4.69 -7.80 -22.74
C VAL A 88 -5.72 -8.43 -23.68
N SER A 89 -5.46 -8.45 -24.99
CA SER A 89 -6.34 -9.12 -25.96
C SER A 89 -6.41 -10.62 -25.72
N VAL A 90 -5.29 -11.28 -25.42
CA VAL A 90 -5.24 -12.71 -25.11
C VAL A 90 -6.01 -13.01 -23.82
N VAL A 91 -5.78 -12.23 -22.76
CA VAL A 91 -6.50 -12.40 -21.49
C VAL A 91 -8.01 -12.23 -21.68
N LYS A 92 -8.44 -11.28 -22.50
CA LYS A 92 -9.87 -11.11 -22.84
C LYS A 92 -10.45 -12.31 -23.57
N ALA A 93 -9.70 -12.92 -24.50
CA ALA A 93 -10.15 -14.12 -25.22
C ALA A 93 -10.31 -15.31 -24.27
N LEU A 94 -9.32 -15.57 -23.40
CA LEU A 94 -9.38 -16.64 -22.40
C LEU A 94 -10.56 -16.47 -21.43
N LEU A 95 -10.88 -15.23 -21.03
CA LEU A 95 -12.04 -14.96 -20.18
C LEU A 95 -13.38 -15.21 -20.88
N ALA A 96 -13.43 -15.13 -22.21
CA ALA A 96 -14.64 -15.46 -22.97
C ALA A 96 -14.86 -16.97 -23.02
N GLU A 97 -13.78 -17.75 -23.23
CA GLU A 97 -13.83 -19.22 -23.23
C GLU A 97 -14.19 -19.82 -21.86
N GLN A 98 -13.82 -19.16 -20.74
CA GLN A 98 -14.18 -19.62 -19.39
C GLN A 98 -15.67 -19.45 -19.04
N LYS A 99 -16.44 -18.73 -19.86
CA LYS A 99 -17.87 -18.47 -19.63
C LYS A 99 -18.79 -19.42 -20.40
N GLU A 100 -18.25 -20.25 -21.28
CA GLU A 100 -18.94 -21.32 -22.00
C GLU A 100 -18.83 -22.66 -21.24
#